data_AF-A0A9R0W311-F1
#
_entry.id   AF-A0A9R0W311-F1
#
_cell.length_a   1.000
_cell.length_b   1.000
_cell.length_c   1.000
_cell.angle_alpha   90.00
_cell.angle_beta   90.00
_cell.angle_gamma   90.00
#
_symmetry.space_group_name_H-M   'P 1'
#
loop_
_entity.id
_entity.type
_entity.pdbx_description
1 polymer ?
#
loop_
_entity_poly.entity_id
_entity_poly.type
_entity_poly.pdbx_seq_one_letter_code
_entity_poly.pdbx_strand_id
1 'polypeptide(L)'
;MAVQNLPFIENMEKRVQGATKLLDGSLERCFVVGLEHRDAKVIYNCLRAYAAIDNTSSAEELFRTTVVSPLIQKIVPQNYAKAVSGVSSDDLEDDYEQIMQCVEKDCKFILEISSSANSGLHIFDFLANSILKEVHSAIMKGKPGACSPGKPKEFLRNYKASLKFLDFLEGYCPSKSAVTKFRSEPAYTDFMRLWHVSVYFSLRFQEIAGGLDGALTATISPVGVNENQMKQKPLLLKQSIKLLESLQSCWSDDVLVFSHSDKFLRLSLQLISRYTIWLSSGLAARNASDGSSSSPADPEWALSVPVEDFIYVMHDVNAVIGELSESGDFVGRVNQLLASCPIEVLTLVKQSILQAVEPLKELLPSIMDVMIGVIVKRSNEDLKHLKGITATYRMTNKLPVRHSPYVSGILHPLKVFLEGDRVHYLTEDDKTKLRRGSTDKITATYYDMVSEVVNVARKTESSLQRLRQGQQKRIGGSTDASDNIISDTDKICMQLFLDIQEYARNLRTLGIDAREIESYRSLWQCVAPKDKQDSIQF
;
A
#
# COMPACT_ATOMS: atom_id res chain seq x y z
N MET A 1 -30.68 61.88 18.06
CA MET A 1 -31.30 62.44 19.28
C MET A 1 -32.12 61.34 19.92
N ALA A 2 -31.85 61.03 21.19
CA ALA A 2 -32.48 59.93 21.90
C ALA A 2 -33.98 60.20 22.10
N VAL A 3 -34.81 59.32 21.54
CA VAL A 3 -36.26 59.22 21.78
C VAL A 3 -36.53 58.46 23.10
N GLN A 4 -35.49 58.09 23.84
CA GLN A 4 -35.60 57.41 25.13
C GLN A 4 -36.07 58.39 26.20
N ASN A 5 -37.19 58.04 26.87
CA ASN A 5 -37.79 58.68 28.05
C ASN A 5 -38.91 59.73 27.80
N LEU A 6 -39.84 59.46 26.88
CA LEU A 6 -41.16 60.10 26.92
C LEU A 6 -42.18 59.14 27.59
N PRO A 7 -42.84 59.50 28.70
CA PRO A 7 -43.78 58.62 29.42
C PRO A 7 -44.93 58.08 28.55
N PHE A 8 -45.34 58.84 27.54
CA PHE A 8 -46.33 58.41 26.56
C PHE A 8 -45.81 57.29 25.64
N ILE A 9 -44.55 57.36 25.21
CA ILE A 9 -43.91 56.33 24.39
C ILE A 9 -43.75 55.04 25.20
N GLU A 10 -43.34 55.11 26.46
CA GLU A 10 -43.25 53.94 27.35
C GLU A 10 -44.61 53.27 27.57
N ASN A 11 -45.68 54.05 27.71
CA ASN A 11 -47.04 53.52 27.85
C ASN A 11 -47.54 52.89 26.53
N MET A 12 -47.27 53.53 25.39
CA MET A 12 -47.54 52.93 24.07
C MET A 12 -46.77 51.63 23.87
N GLU A 13 -45.49 51.59 24.25
CA GLU A 13 -44.65 50.40 24.15
C GLU A 13 -45.23 49.25 24.97
N LYS A 14 -45.65 49.49 26.22
CA LYS A 14 -46.33 48.48 27.06
C LYS A 14 -47.62 47.96 26.41
N ARG A 15 -48.42 48.84 25.79
CA ARG A 15 -49.65 48.44 25.10
C ARG A 15 -49.37 47.63 23.84
N VAL A 16 -48.36 48.01 23.06
CA VAL A 16 -47.91 47.26 21.88
C VAL A 16 -47.40 45.89 22.30
N GLN A 17 -46.53 45.80 23.33
CA GLN A 17 -46.07 44.53 23.87
C GLN A 17 -47.22 43.63 24.35
N GLY A 18 -48.23 44.21 24.99
CA GLY A 18 -49.45 43.49 25.40
C GLY A 18 -50.24 42.94 24.20
N ALA A 19 -50.39 43.74 23.14
CA ALA A 19 -51.06 43.31 21.92
C ALA A 19 -50.26 42.22 21.17
N THR A 20 -48.93 42.34 21.11
CA THR A 20 -48.04 41.32 20.53
C THR A 20 -48.18 40.00 21.26
N LYS A 21 -48.13 39.98 22.60
CA LYS A 21 -48.33 38.75 23.39
C LYS A 21 -49.69 38.10 23.16
N LEU A 22 -50.76 38.89 23.03
CA LEU A 22 -52.09 38.36 22.73
C LEU A 22 -52.18 37.78 21.32
N LEU A 23 -51.55 38.44 20.34
CA LEU A 23 -51.45 37.94 18.97
C LEU A 23 -50.66 36.63 18.93
N ASP A 24 -49.48 36.58 19.55
CA ASP A 24 -48.61 35.40 19.60
C ASP A 24 -49.36 34.20 20.21
N GLY A 25 -49.99 34.38 21.37
CA GLY A 25 -50.73 33.29 22.03
C GLY A 25 -51.98 32.84 21.26
N SER A 26 -52.63 33.75 20.52
CA SER A 26 -53.77 33.40 19.67
C SER A 26 -53.31 32.65 18.41
N LEU A 27 -52.20 33.09 17.81
CA LEU A 27 -51.61 32.49 16.62
C LEU A 27 -51.05 31.11 16.92
N GLU A 28 -50.37 30.93 18.06
CA GLU A 28 -49.90 29.63 18.56
C GLU A 28 -51.05 28.64 18.70
N ARG A 29 -52.13 29.02 19.42
CA ARG A 29 -53.28 28.14 19.61
C ARG A 29 -53.95 27.78 18.28
N CYS A 30 -54.13 28.75 17.39
CA CYS A 30 -54.73 28.52 16.08
C CYS A 30 -53.87 27.58 15.23
N PHE A 31 -52.56 27.77 15.26
CA PHE A 31 -51.61 26.94 14.52
C PHE A 31 -51.58 25.51 15.04
N VAL A 32 -51.51 25.31 16.37
CA VAL A 32 -51.57 23.98 17.00
C VAL A 32 -52.85 23.24 16.60
N VAL A 33 -54.02 23.88 16.70
CA VAL A 33 -55.29 23.28 16.28
C VAL A 33 -55.27 22.93 14.79
N GLY A 34 -54.73 23.82 13.95
CA GLY A 34 -54.54 23.57 12.52
C GLY A 34 -53.65 22.36 12.24
N LEU A 35 -52.57 22.19 12.99
CA LEU A 35 -51.65 21.05 12.88
C LEU A 35 -52.31 19.73 13.32
N GLU A 36 -53.01 19.71 14.46
CA GLU A 36 -53.68 18.52 15.00
C GLU A 36 -54.75 17.98 14.03
N HIS A 37 -55.51 18.88 13.39
CA HIS A 37 -56.58 18.53 12.46
C HIS A 37 -56.14 18.47 10.99
N ARG A 38 -54.87 18.81 10.70
CA ARG A 38 -54.31 18.97 9.34
C ARG A 38 -55.15 19.88 8.44
N ASP A 39 -55.69 20.97 8.99
CA ASP A 39 -56.45 21.95 8.22
C ASP A 39 -55.50 22.87 7.44
N ALA A 40 -55.32 22.56 6.15
CA ALA A 40 -54.40 23.28 5.26
C ALA A 40 -54.71 24.79 5.19
N LYS A 41 -55.97 25.20 5.28
CA LYS A 41 -56.36 26.61 5.19
C LYS A 41 -55.98 27.37 6.46
N VAL A 42 -56.22 26.77 7.62
CA VAL A 42 -55.81 27.34 8.92
C VAL A 42 -54.29 27.44 8.99
N ILE A 43 -53.58 26.37 8.64
CA ILE A 43 -52.12 26.32 8.61
C ILE A 43 -51.56 27.42 7.71
N TYR A 44 -52.01 27.49 6.45
CA TYR A 44 -51.52 28.48 5.48
C TYR A 44 -51.68 29.92 5.99
N ASN A 45 -52.85 30.24 6.55
CA ASN A 45 -53.10 31.58 7.09
C ASN A 45 -52.24 31.88 8.33
N CYS A 46 -52.02 30.89 9.20
CA CYS A 46 -51.14 31.05 10.35
C CYS A 46 -49.69 31.29 9.91
N LEU A 47 -49.19 30.53 8.92
CA LEU A 47 -47.84 30.72 8.40
C LEU A 47 -47.66 32.09 7.74
N ARG A 48 -48.66 32.59 7.02
CA ARG A 48 -48.63 33.97 6.50
C ARG A 48 -48.59 35.01 7.62
N ALA A 49 -49.31 34.78 8.72
CA ALA A 49 -49.26 35.67 9.88
C ALA A 49 -47.88 35.63 10.56
N TYR A 50 -47.30 34.44 10.77
CA TYR A 50 -45.94 34.29 11.30
C TYR A 50 -44.88 34.97 10.44
N ALA A 51 -44.99 34.84 9.11
CA ALA A 51 -44.10 35.53 8.18
C ALA A 51 -44.26 37.05 8.23
N ALA A 52 -45.49 37.56 8.40
CA ALA A 52 -45.76 38.99 8.48
C ALA A 52 -45.22 39.65 9.76
N ILE A 53 -45.05 38.89 10.84
CA ILE A 53 -44.47 39.36 12.11
C ILE A 53 -42.99 38.96 12.28
N ASP A 54 -42.37 38.39 11.25
CA ASP A 54 -40.98 37.93 11.24
C ASP A 54 -40.64 36.93 12.37
N ASN A 55 -41.60 36.07 12.72
CA ASN A 55 -41.46 35.07 13.79
C ASN A 55 -41.54 33.64 13.22
N THR A 56 -40.65 33.33 12.27
CA THR A 56 -40.61 32.03 11.59
C THR A 56 -40.23 30.89 12.53
N SER A 57 -39.25 31.15 13.41
CA SER A 57 -38.74 30.19 14.39
C SER A 57 -39.83 29.64 15.31
N SER A 58 -40.81 30.46 15.70
CA SER A 58 -41.90 29.99 16.57
C SER A 58 -42.82 29.00 15.86
N ALA A 59 -43.12 29.21 14.57
CA ALA A 59 -43.91 28.27 13.79
C ALA A 59 -43.17 26.93 13.61
N GLU A 60 -41.88 26.97 13.32
CA GLU A 60 -41.02 25.78 13.19
C GLU A 60 -40.91 25.00 14.51
N GLU A 61 -40.78 25.72 15.63
CA GLU A 61 -40.75 25.14 16.98
C GLU A 61 -42.09 24.48 17.35
N LEU A 62 -43.21 25.14 17.04
CA LEU A 62 -44.54 24.60 17.31
C LEU A 62 -44.83 23.35 16.47
N PHE A 63 -44.45 23.35 15.19
CA PHE A 63 -44.54 22.14 14.37
C PHE A 63 -43.66 21.01 14.92
N ARG A 64 -42.43 21.35 15.36
CA ARG A 64 -41.51 20.38 15.97
C ARG A 64 -42.11 19.73 17.21
N THR A 65 -42.62 20.52 18.14
CA THR A 65 -43.10 20.04 19.44
C THR A 65 -44.48 19.37 19.35
N THR A 66 -45.36 19.86 18.49
CA THR A 66 -46.74 19.36 18.36
C THR A 66 -46.83 18.09 17.52
N VAL A 67 -46.09 18.02 16.41
CA VAL A 67 -46.21 16.92 15.43
C VAL A 67 -44.99 16.02 15.44
N VAL A 68 -43.79 16.60 15.25
CA VAL A 68 -42.57 15.80 15.02
C VAL A 68 -42.13 15.07 16.28
N SER A 69 -42.01 15.75 17.43
CA SER A 69 -41.49 15.17 18.67
C SER A 69 -42.28 13.95 19.15
N PRO A 70 -43.64 13.96 19.18
CA PRO A 70 -44.41 12.79 19.55
C PRO A 70 -44.25 11.59 18.59
N LEU A 71 -43.95 11.83 17.31
CA LEU A 71 -43.68 10.78 16.33
C LEU A 71 -42.29 10.17 16.56
N ILE A 72 -41.26 11.02 16.67
CA ILE A 72 -39.89 10.57 16.86
C ILE A 72 -39.71 9.88 18.22
N GLN A 73 -40.36 10.35 19.29
CA GLN A 73 -40.29 9.71 20.61
C GLN A 73 -40.84 8.28 20.64
N LYS A 74 -41.76 7.92 19.72
CA LYS A 74 -42.26 6.54 19.59
C LYS A 74 -41.22 5.61 18.98
N ILE A 75 -40.33 6.14 18.13
CA ILE A 75 -39.29 5.40 17.41
C ILE A 75 -38.00 5.36 18.25
N VAL A 76 -37.59 6.51 18.78
CA VAL A 76 -36.39 6.70 19.60
C VAL A 76 -36.79 7.27 20.98
N PRO A 77 -37.15 6.41 21.96
CA PRO A 77 -37.57 6.86 23.28
C PRO A 77 -36.43 7.50 24.07
N GLN A 78 -36.70 8.65 24.71
CA GLN A 78 -35.67 9.42 25.43
C GLN A 78 -35.37 8.92 26.85
N ASN A 79 -36.28 8.17 27.48
CA ASN A 79 -36.12 7.61 28.83
C ASN A 79 -37.20 6.55 29.08
N TYR A 80 -36.87 5.26 29.04
CA TYR A 80 -37.68 4.24 29.70
C TYR A 80 -36.76 3.12 30.17
N ALA A 81 -36.61 3.00 31.49
CA ALA A 81 -35.91 1.92 32.15
C ALA A 81 -36.32 0.57 31.53
N LYS A 82 -35.39 -0.07 30.81
CA LYS A 82 -35.57 -1.28 30.00
C LYS A 82 -36.50 -1.03 28.81
N ALA A 83 -35.94 -0.78 27.62
CA ALA A 83 -35.90 -1.81 26.58
C ALA A 83 -36.36 -3.18 27.15
N VAL A 84 -37.67 -3.42 27.14
CA VAL A 84 -38.26 -4.63 27.70
C VAL A 84 -37.64 -5.80 26.94
N SER A 85 -36.76 -6.55 27.60
CA SER A 85 -36.14 -7.81 27.15
C SER A 85 -35.11 -7.80 26.00
N GLY A 86 -34.77 -6.66 25.39
CA GLY A 86 -33.75 -6.59 24.32
C GLY A 86 -32.63 -5.63 24.67
N VAL A 87 -31.38 -5.98 24.35
CA VAL A 87 -30.26 -5.02 24.33
C VAL A 87 -30.70 -3.82 23.51
N SER A 88 -30.81 -2.63 24.11
CA SER A 88 -31.07 -1.39 23.37
C SER A 88 -29.95 -1.23 22.36
N SER A 89 -30.23 -1.55 21.10
CA SER A 89 -29.25 -1.46 20.03
C SER A 89 -29.06 0.01 19.68
N ASP A 90 -27.81 0.47 19.70
CA ASP A 90 -27.40 1.78 19.18
C ASP A 90 -27.48 1.84 17.63
N ASP A 91 -28.14 0.88 17.00
CA ASP A 91 -28.39 0.83 15.55
C ASP A 91 -29.44 1.87 15.15
N LEU A 92 -29.18 2.59 14.06
CA LEU A 92 -30.06 3.64 13.53
C LEU A 92 -30.74 3.27 12.21
N GLU A 93 -30.39 2.16 11.55
CA GLU A 93 -30.92 1.86 10.22
C GLU A 93 -32.46 1.68 10.25
N ASP A 94 -32.97 0.79 11.11
CA ASP A 94 -34.41 0.58 11.31
C ASP A 94 -35.13 1.82 11.87
N ASP A 95 -34.45 2.62 12.71
CA ASP A 95 -35.02 3.86 13.22
C ASP A 95 -35.24 4.85 12.07
N TYR A 96 -34.24 5.04 11.21
CA TYR A 96 -34.35 5.95 10.08
C TYR A 96 -35.41 5.49 9.09
N GLU A 97 -35.55 4.19 8.82
CA GLU A 97 -36.63 3.68 7.98
C GLU A 97 -38.01 4.06 8.53
N GLN A 98 -38.24 3.89 9.83
CA GLN A 98 -39.48 4.29 10.47
C GLN A 98 -39.68 5.81 10.46
N ILE A 99 -38.61 6.58 10.70
CA ILE A 99 -38.67 8.05 10.67
C ILE A 99 -39.05 8.54 9.26
N MET A 100 -38.45 7.99 8.21
CA MET A 100 -38.77 8.34 6.82
C MET A 100 -40.24 8.07 6.50
N GLN A 101 -40.78 6.93 6.95
CA GLN A 101 -42.20 6.61 6.80
C GLN A 101 -43.11 7.61 7.54
N CYS A 102 -42.75 8.01 8.77
CA CYS A 102 -43.48 9.03 9.52
C CYS A 102 -43.42 10.40 8.83
N VAL A 103 -42.27 10.80 8.28
CA VAL A 103 -42.15 12.07 7.54
C VAL A 103 -43.07 12.08 6.33
N GLU A 104 -43.08 11.01 5.53
CA GLU A 104 -43.93 10.91 4.34
C GLU A 104 -45.43 10.93 4.70
N LYS A 105 -45.82 10.24 5.76
CA LYS A 105 -47.23 10.12 6.17
C LYS A 105 -47.76 11.33 6.94
N ASP A 106 -46.94 11.87 7.82
CA ASP A 106 -47.38 12.76 8.90
C ASP A 106 -46.75 14.15 8.85
N CYS A 107 -45.70 14.38 8.05
CA CYS A 107 -45.07 15.70 7.90
C CYS A 107 -45.22 16.29 6.49
N LYS A 108 -45.40 15.47 5.46
CA LYS A 108 -45.47 15.92 4.05
C LYS A 108 -46.41 17.10 3.80
N PHE A 109 -47.57 17.13 4.46
CA PHE A 109 -48.56 18.20 4.28
C PHE A 109 -47.99 19.60 4.57
N ILE A 110 -47.14 19.77 5.60
CA ILE A 110 -46.58 21.09 5.95
C ILE A 110 -45.53 21.50 4.92
N LEU A 111 -44.78 20.52 4.40
CA LEU A 111 -43.74 20.73 3.39
C LEU A 111 -44.35 21.13 2.05
N GLU A 112 -45.50 20.56 1.67
CA GLU A 112 -46.25 20.97 0.47
C GLU A 112 -46.85 22.37 0.60
N ILE A 113 -47.37 22.72 1.78
CA ILE A 113 -47.91 24.05 2.05
C ILE A 113 -46.79 25.11 1.99
N SER A 114 -45.64 24.86 2.61
CA SER A 114 -44.51 25.81 2.63
C SER A 114 -43.80 25.93 1.28
N SER A 115 -43.83 24.88 0.46
CA SER A 115 -43.26 24.87 -0.90
C SER A 115 -44.22 25.35 -1.99
N SER A 116 -45.46 25.68 -1.65
CA SER A 116 -46.48 26.14 -2.59
C SER A 116 -46.02 27.38 -3.37
N ALA A 117 -46.12 27.34 -4.70
CA ALA A 117 -45.67 28.42 -5.57
C ALA A 117 -46.40 29.73 -5.26
N ASN A 118 -45.66 30.85 -5.26
CA ASN A 118 -46.17 32.20 -4.97
C ASN A 118 -46.79 32.38 -3.57
N SER A 119 -46.55 31.46 -2.63
CA SER A 119 -47.09 31.55 -1.26
C SER A 119 -46.33 32.56 -0.38
N GLY A 120 -45.05 32.81 -0.69
CA GLY A 120 -44.14 33.56 0.18
C GLY A 120 -43.66 32.77 1.41
N LEU A 121 -44.02 31.48 1.51
CA LEU A 121 -43.71 30.64 2.68
C LEU A 121 -42.35 29.92 2.58
N HIS A 122 -41.56 30.18 1.54
CA HIS A 122 -40.20 29.63 1.39
C HIS A 122 -39.18 30.15 2.43
N ILE A 123 -39.62 31.12 3.25
CA ILE A 123 -38.82 31.64 4.37
C ILE A 123 -38.69 30.62 5.51
N PHE A 124 -39.68 29.73 5.67
CA PHE A 124 -39.66 28.67 6.70
C PHE A 124 -38.79 27.49 6.27
N ASP A 125 -38.08 26.89 7.22
CA ASP A 125 -37.29 25.68 7.04
C ASP A 125 -37.70 24.58 8.04
N PHE A 126 -38.88 24.01 7.81
CA PHE A 126 -39.40 22.90 8.62
C PHE A 126 -38.55 21.61 8.51
N LEU A 127 -37.81 21.43 7.41
CA LEU A 127 -36.90 20.30 7.23
C LEU A 127 -35.76 20.37 8.25
N ALA A 128 -35.05 21.51 8.31
CA ALA A 128 -33.93 21.69 9.21
C ALA A 128 -34.38 21.91 10.66
N ASN A 129 -35.23 22.91 10.89
CA ASN A 129 -35.50 23.44 12.22
C ASN A 129 -36.57 22.67 13.00
N SER A 130 -37.34 21.82 12.32
CA SER A 130 -38.31 20.93 12.96
C SER A 130 -37.90 19.47 12.86
N ILE A 131 -37.82 18.90 11.65
CA ILE A 131 -37.61 17.45 11.47
C ILE A 131 -36.19 17.05 11.87
N LEU A 132 -35.18 17.58 11.19
CA LEU A 132 -33.78 17.20 11.43
C LEU A 132 -33.34 17.54 12.86
N LYS A 133 -33.74 18.71 13.37
CA LYS A 133 -33.44 19.14 14.74
C LYS A 133 -34.05 18.21 15.80
N GLU A 134 -35.26 17.68 15.59
CA GLU A 134 -35.85 16.72 16.53
C GLU A 134 -35.17 15.35 16.47
N VAL A 135 -34.90 14.85 15.27
CA VAL A 135 -34.16 13.58 15.07
C VAL A 135 -32.78 13.67 15.72
N HIS A 136 -32.07 14.78 15.52
CA HIS A 136 -30.79 15.08 16.19
C HIS A 136 -30.92 14.99 17.72
N SER A 137 -31.90 15.68 18.30
CA SER A 137 -32.17 15.67 19.75
C SER A 137 -32.50 14.27 20.27
N ALA A 138 -33.30 13.51 19.52
CA ALA A 138 -33.71 12.16 19.91
C ALA A 138 -32.55 11.17 19.91
N ILE A 139 -31.68 11.19 18.89
CA ILE A 139 -30.48 10.35 18.84
C ILE A 139 -29.55 10.68 20.02
N MET A 140 -29.29 11.97 20.27
CA MET A 140 -28.40 12.39 21.35
C MET A 140 -28.89 12.01 22.75
N LYS A 141 -30.21 11.97 22.96
CA LYS A 141 -30.80 11.62 24.26
C LYS A 141 -31.06 10.13 24.41
N GLY A 142 -31.54 9.46 23.37
CA GLY A 142 -31.98 8.07 23.40
C GLY A 142 -30.88 7.05 23.04
N LYS A 143 -29.96 7.41 22.15
CA LYS A 143 -28.90 6.52 21.63
C LYS A 143 -27.53 7.21 21.55
N PRO A 144 -26.97 7.72 22.66
CA PRO A 144 -25.70 8.46 22.65
C PRO A 144 -24.50 7.62 22.16
N GLY A 145 -24.58 6.28 22.23
CA GLY A 145 -23.54 5.39 21.73
C GLY A 145 -23.51 5.22 20.21
N ALA A 146 -24.61 5.53 19.51
CA ALA A 146 -24.77 5.33 18.07
C ALA A 146 -23.76 6.10 17.22
N CYS A 147 -23.32 7.26 17.69
CA CYS A 147 -22.37 8.13 17.01
C CYS A 147 -20.92 7.94 17.50
N SER A 148 -20.64 6.92 18.32
CA SER A 148 -19.31 6.72 18.91
C SER A 148 -18.33 6.07 17.92
N PRO A 149 -17.20 6.73 17.58
CA PRO A 149 -16.19 6.13 16.70
C PRO A 149 -15.49 4.91 17.31
N GLY A 150 -15.57 4.71 18.64
CA GLY A 150 -14.94 3.60 19.36
C GLY A 150 -15.47 2.21 18.98
N LYS A 151 -16.59 2.16 18.22
CA LYS A 151 -17.10 0.95 17.59
C LYS A 151 -17.17 1.17 16.07
N PRO A 152 -16.05 1.02 15.33
CA PRO A 152 -15.95 1.51 13.95
C PRO A 152 -16.99 0.94 12.98
N LYS A 153 -17.34 -0.35 13.10
CA LYS A 153 -18.35 -1.00 12.23
C LYS A 153 -19.74 -0.42 12.45
N GLU A 154 -20.17 -0.33 13.72
CA GLU A 154 -21.46 0.26 14.09
C GLU A 154 -21.52 1.74 13.70
N PHE A 155 -20.45 2.50 13.98
CA PHE A 155 -20.32 3.90 13.59
C PHE A 155 -20.50 4.12 12.09
N LEU A 156 -19.80 3.35 11.25
CA LEU A 156 -19.88 3.52 9.80
C LEU A 156 -21.28 3.19 9.26
N ARG A 157 -21.86 2.09 9.74
CA ARG A 157 -23.22 1.69 9.34
C ARG A 157 -24.23 2.78 9.67
N ASN A 158 -24.20 3.27 10.91
CA ASN A 158 -25.08 4.35 11.36
C ASN A 158 -24.83 5.64 10.58
N TYR A 159 -23.57 6.02 10.35
CA TYR A 159 -23.22 7.19 9.56
C TYR A 159 -23.77 7.11 8.13
N LYS A 160 -23.62 5.95 7.46
CA LYS A 160 -24.21 5.72 6.13
C LYS A 160 -25.73 5.81 6.16
N ALA A 161 -26.38 5.24 7.18
CA ALA A 161 -27.83 5.36 7.35
C ALA A 161 -28.27 6.82 7.55
N SER A 162 -27.51 7.61 8.31
CA SER A 162 -27.74 9.06 8.46
C SER A 162 -27.58 9.82 7.15
N LEU A 163 -26.60 9.47 6.31
CA LEU A 163 -26.47 10.08 4.98
C LEU A 163 -27.66 9.74 4.07
N LYS A 164 -28.11 8.47 4.05
CA LYS A 164 -29.33 8.06 3.33
C LYS A 164 -30.56 8.86 3.81
N PHE A 165 -30.68 9.08 5.12
CA PHE A 165 -31.76 9.88 5.70
C PHE A 165 -31.68 11.36 5.27
N LEU A 166 -30.49 11.95 5.23
CA LEU A 166 -30.31 13.31 4.73
C LEU A 166 -30.67 13.41 3.24
N ASP A 167 -30.25 12.45 2.42
CA ASP A 167 -30.62 12.38 1.00
C ASP A 167 -32.14 12.30 0.82
N PHE A 168 -32.84 11.55 1.69
CA PHE A 168 -34.30 11.50 1.71
C PHE A 168 -34.92 12.87 2.02
N LEU A 169 -34.42 13.59 3.03
CA LEU A 169 -34.91 14.94 3.37
C LEU A 169 -34.65 15.93 2.22
N GLU A 170 -33.48 15.86 1.60
CA GLU A 170 -33.12 16.67 0.43
C GLU A 170 -34.05 16.42 -0.76
N GLY A 171 -34.67 15.23 -0.85
CA GLY A 171 -35.71 14.91 -1.83
C GLY A 171 -36.94 15.83 -1.77
N TYR A 172 -37.21 16.47 -0.64
CA TYR A 172 -38.30 17.46 -0.51
C TYR A 172 -37.87 18.89 -0.87
N CYS A 173 -36.58 19.14 -1.12
CA CYS A 173 -36.12 20.45 -1.56
C CYS A 173 -36.51 20.67 -3.04
N PRO A 174 -37.21 21.76 -3.39
CA PRO A 174 -37.73 21.97 -4.75
C PRO A 174 -36.66 22.31 -5.80
N SER A 175 -35.43 22.62 -5.38
CA SER A 175 -34.34 23.00 -6.28
C SER A 175 -32.97 22.76 -5.65
N LYS A 176 -31.93 22.75 -6.48
CA LYS A 176 -30.53 22.67 -6.02
C LYS A 176 -30.17 23.81 -5.06
N SER A 177 -30.71 25.02 -5.27
CA SER A 177 -30.50 26.15 -4.37
C SER A 177 -31.13 25.93 -3.00
N ALA A 178 -32.29 25.26 -2.93
CA ALA A 178 -32.93 24.91 -1.67
C ALA A 178 -32.14 23.84 -0.92
N VAL A 179 -31.56 22.86 -1.62
CA VAL A 179 -30.62 21.89 -1.03
C VAL A 179 -29.40 22.62 -0.43
N THR A 180 -28.80 23.56 -1.16
CA THR A 180 -27.69 24.36 -0.63
C THR A 180 -28.09 25.14 0.62
N LYS A 181 -29.29 25.73 0.64
CA LYS A 181 -29.82 26.43 1.83
C LYS A 181 -29.96 25.46 3.00
N PHE A 182 -30.64 24.33 2.82
CA PHE A 182 -30.83 23.30 3.85
C PHE A 182 -29.50 22.82 4.44
N ARG A 183 -28.50 22.55 3.60
CA ARG A 183 -27.15 22.16 4.04
C ARG A 183 -26.40 23.24 4.81
N SER A 184 -26.76 24.52 4.61
CA SER A 184 -26.16 25.66 5.32
C SER A 184 -26.83 25.96 6.66
N GLU A 185 -27.99 25.36 6.94
CA GLU A 185 -28.69 25.59 8.20
C GLU A 185 -27.90 25.05 9.41
N PRO A 186 -27.98 25.72 10.58
CA PRO A 186 -27.29 25.28 11.79
C PRO A 186 -27.67 23.86 12.21
N ALA A 187 -28.95 23.48 12.07
CA ALA A 187 -29.41 22.14 12.42
C ALA A 187 -28.74 21.04 11.58
N TYR A 188 -28.50 21.29 10.28
CA TYR A 188 -27.76 20.36 9.42
C TYR A 188 -26.30 20.25 9.84
N THR A 189 -25.66 21.40 10.10
CA THR A 189 -24.26 21.43 10.54
C THR A 189 -24.07 20.74 11.88
N ASP A 190 -24.97 20.95 12.84
CA ASP A 190 -24.95 20.33 14.16
C ASP A 190 -25.15 18.81 14.06
N PHE A 191 -26.09 18.36 13.23
CA PHE A 191 -26.32 16.94 12.96
C PHE A 191 -25.09 16.27 12.36
N MET A 192 -24.43 16.91 11.39
CA MET A 192 -23.19 16.38 10.81
C MET A 192 -22.03 16.37 11.81
N ARG A 193 -22.00 17.30 12.77
CA ARG A 193 -20.96 17.37 13.80
C ARG A 193 -20.97 16.20 14.78
N LEU A 194 -22.11 15.49 14.90
CA LEU A 194 -22.18 14.23 15.65
C LEU A 194 -21.20 13.19 15.13
N TRP A 195 -20.98 13.19 13.81
CA TRP A 195 -20.16 12.20 13.13
C TRP A 195 -18.72 12.69 13.13
N HIS A 196 -17.96 12.27 14.13
CA HIS A 196 -16.52 12.53 14.23
C HIS A 196 -15.72 11.67 13.23
N VAL A 197 -16.02 11.81 11.93
CA VAL A 197 -15.44 11.00 10.83
C VAL A 197 -13.90 11.06 10.82
N SER A 198 -13.32 12.19 11.22
CA SER A 198 -11.86 12.30 11.34
C SER A 198 -11.28 11.42 12.46
N VAL A 199 -11.99 11.26 13.59
CA VAL A 199 -11.58 10.34 14.67
C VAL A 199 -11.76 8.89 14.21
N TYR A 200 -12.86 8.57 13.53
CA TYR A 200 -13.07 7.28 12.90
C TYR A 200 -11.93 6.92 11.94
N PHE A 201 -11.54 7.84 11.06
CA PHE A 201 -10.41 7.63 10.16
C PHE A 201 -9.11 7.36 10.93
N SER A 202 -8.81 8.10 11.99
CA SER A 202 -7.60 7.86 12.80
C SER A 202 -7.57 6.46 13.41
N LEU A 203 -8.71 5.94 13.88
CA LEU A 203 -8.82 4.58 14.40
C LEU A 203 -8.59 3.54 13.29
N ARG A 204 -9.22 3.73 12.12
CA ARG A 204 -9.01 2.85 10.95
C ARG A 204 -7.58 2.90 10.44
N PHE A 205 -6.96 4.08 10.44
CA PHE A 205 -5.55 4.24 10.09
C PHE A 205 -4.68 3.40 11.01
N GLN A 206 -4.87 3.52 12.34
CA GLN A 206 -4.07 2.78 13.32
C GLN A 206 -4.28 1.26 13.19
N GLU A 207 -5.51 0.82 12.99
CA GLU A 207 -5.86 -0.59 12.77
C GLU A 207 -5.17 -1.16 11.52
N ILE A 208 -5.30 -0.47 10.38
CA ILE A 208 -4.81 -0.96 9.08
C ILE A 208 -3.30 -0.84 8.97
N ALA A 209 -2.73 0.33 9.28
CA ALA A 209 -1.29 0.57 9.22
C ALA A 209 -0.55 -0.21 10.30
N GLY A 210 -1.04 -0.17 11.56
CA GLY A 210 -0.45 -0.92 12.65
C GLY A 210 -0.51 -2.43 12.42
N GLY A 211 -1.57 -2.93 11.76
CA GLY A 211 -1.66 -4.32 11.33
C GLY A 211 -0.59 -4.71 10.31
N LEU A 212 -0.22 -3.82 9.39
CA LEU A 212 0.89 -4.05 8.45
C LEU A 212 2.24 -3.97 9.18
N ASP A 213 2.46 -2.94 10.01
CA ASP A 213 3.71 -2.76 10.76
C ASP A 213 4.01 -3.99 11.65
N GLY A 214 2.97 -4.56 12.28
CA GLY A 214 3.07 -5.81 13.03
C GLY A 214 3.45 -7.04 12.17
N ALA A 215 3.02 -7.09 10.91
CA ALA A 215 3.41 -8.16 10.00
C ALA A 215 4.85 -7.98 9.47
N LEU A 216 5.29 -6.75 9.22
CA LEU A 216 6.64 -6.43 8.74
C LEU A 216 7.72 -6.70 9.80
N THR A 217 7.38 -6.62 11.09
CA THR A 217 8.28 -6.96 12.20
C THR A 217 8.35 -8.47 12.47
N ALA A 218 7.38 -9.25 11.98
CA ALA A 218 7.39 -10.70 12.14
C ALA A 218 8.42 -11.37 11.21
N THR A 219 8.93 -12.53 11.64
CA THR A 219 9.86 -13.34 10.83
C THR A 219 9.23 -13.75 9.51
N ILE A 220 10.00 -13.62 8.42
CA ILE A 220 9.58 -14.09 7.10
C ILE A 220 9.49 -15.61 7.12
N SER A 221 8.31 -16.11 6.81
CA SER A 221 8.04 -17.53 6.62
C SER A 221 6.96 -17.68 5.56
N PRO A 222 7.10 -18.65 4.63
CA PRO A 222 6.04 -18.94 3.68
C PRO A 222 4.81 -19.46 4.42
N VAL A 223 3.64 -18.96 4.05
CA VAL A 223 2.35 -19.49 4.49
C VAL A 223 2.12 -20.82 3.76
N GLY A 224 1.62 -21.83 4.49
CA GLY A 224 1.26 -23.11 3.88
C GLY A 224 0.24 -22.88 2.76
N VAL A 225 0.57 -23.33 1.54
CA VAL A 225 -0.32 -23.20 0.38
C VAL A 225 -1.49 -24.17 0.56
N ASN A 226 -2.69 -23.65 0.81
CA ASN A 226 -3.91 -24.45 0.74
C ASN A 226 -4.30 -24.62 -0.75
N GLU A 227 -4.51 -25.87 -1.19
CA GLU A 227 -4.76 -26.25 -2.59
C GLU A 227 -5.97 -25.54 -3.26
N ASN A 228 -6.84 -24.89 -2.49
CA ASN A 228 -8.07 -24.25 -2.97
C ASN A 228 -7.91 -22.83 -3.56
N GLN A 229 -6.71 -22.25 -3.61
CA GLN A 229 -6.46 -20.86 -4.08
C GLN A 229 -5.84 -20.75 -5.50
N MET A 230 -5.99 -21.77 -6.35
CA MET A 230 -5.29 -21.90 -7.65
C MET A 230 -5.64 -20.88 -8.77
N LYS A 231 -6.41 -19.81 -8.53
CA LYS A 231 -6.82 -18.88 -9.62
C LYS A 231 -5.99 -17.59 -9.75
N GLN A 232 -5.16 -17.27 -8.77
CA GLN A 232 -4.15 -16.20 -8.84
C GLN A 232 -2.87 -16.77 -8.22
N LYS A 233 -1.68 -16.41 -8.72
CA LYS A 233 -0.41 -16.87 -8.10
C LYS A 233 -0.46 -16.47 -6.61
N PRO A 234 -0.60 -17.42 -5.68
CA PRO A 234 -0.88 -17.07 -4.30
C PRO A 234 0.37 -16.42 -3.73
N LEU A 235 0.19 -15.27 -3.09
CA LEU A 235 1.25 -14.68 -2.27
C LEU A 235 1.65 -15.67 -1.19
N LEU A 236 2.95 -15.77 -0.94
CA LEU A 236 3.53 -16.76 -0.03
C LEU A 236 3.90 -16.14 1.31
N LEU A 237 4.27 -14.86 1.34
CA LEU A 237 4.73 -14.20 2.56
C LEU A 237 3.59 -13.47 3.26
N LYS A 238 3.52 -13.63 4.59
CA LYS A 238 2.54 -12.95 5.44
C LYS A 238 2.59 -11.43 5.26
N GLN A 239 3.78 -10.88 5.03
CA GLN A 239 4.02 -9.45 4.83
C GLN A 239 3.31 -8.93 3.58
N SER A 240 3.46 -9.63 2.46
CA SER A 240 2.85 -9.25 1.18
C SER A 240 1.34 -9.49 1.19
N ILE A 241 0.88 -10.60 1.79
CA ILE A 241 -0.55 -10.86 2.00
C ILE A 241 -1.16 -9.72 2.80
N LYS A 242 -0.55 -9.36 3.94
CA LYS A 242 -1.06 -8.31 4.80
C LYS A 242 -1.08 -6.94 4.13
N LEU A 243 -0.10 -6.63 3.27
CA LEU A 243 -0.10 -5.42 2.46
C LEU A 243 -1.36 -5.37 1.57
N LEU A 244 -1.63 -6.42 0.79
CA LEU A 244 -2.78 -6.44 -0.10
C LEU A 244 -4.11 -6.41 0.66
N GLU A 245 -4.22 -7.14 1.77
CA GLU A 245 -5.39 -7.07 2.66
C GLU A 245 -5.63 -5.65 3.19
N SER A 246 -4.57 -4.98 3.67
CA SER A 246 -4.65 -3.61 4.18
C SER A 246 -5.04 -2.61 3.08
N LEU A 247 -4.51 -2.79 1.86
CA LEU A 247 -4.89 -1.97 0.70
C LEU A 247 -6.36 -2.20 0.33
N GLN A 248 -6.80 -3.44 0.21
CA GLN A 248 -8.21 -3.78 -0.07
C GLN A 248 -9.14 -3.26 1.02
N SER A 249 -8.75 -3.37 2.29
CA SER A 249 -9.51 -2.87 3.43
C SER A 249 -9.76 -1.37 3.35
N CYS A 250 -8.78 -0.56 2.93
CA CYS A 250 -8.94 0.90 2.79
C CYS A 250 -10.11 1.29 1.87
N TRP A 251 -10.43 0.44 0.89
CA TRP A 251 -11.44 0.70 -0.14
C TRP A 251 -12.64 -0.25 -0.03
N SER A 252 -12.75 -1.01 1.05
CA SER A 252 -13.91 -1.87 1.31
C SER A 252 -15.12 -1.05 1.77
N ASP A 253 -16.33 -1.51 1.47
CA ASP A 253 -17.55 -0.83 1.88
C ASP A 253 -17.66 -0.72 3.41
N ASP A 254 -17.13 -1.70 4.16
CA ASP A 254 -17.15 -1.73 5.63
C ASP A 254 -16.13 -0.80 6.31
N VAL A 255 -15.34 -0.05 5.53
CA VAL A 255 -14.29 0.84 6.04
C VAL A 255 -14.35 2.23 5.41
N LEU A 256 -14.54 2.30 4.09
CA LEU A 256 -14.43 3.52 3.31
C LEU A 256 -15.51 4.54 3.69
N VAL A 257 -15.07 5.77 3.93
CA VAL A 257 -15.94 6.94 3.97
C VAL A 257 -15.58 7.84 2.80
N PHE A 258 -16.51 8.01 1.86
CA PHE A 258 -16.24 8.68 0.58
C PHE A 258 -15.76 10.13 0.74
N SER A 259 -16.29 10.86 1.73
CA SER A 259 -15.87 12.23 2.05
C SER A 259 -14.43 12.33 2.58
N HIS A 260 -13.78 11.20 2.88
CA HIS A 260 -12.40 11.09 3.34
C HIS A 260 -11.57 10.18 2.41
N SER A 261 -12.03 9.97 1.16
CA SER A 261 -11.37 9.12 0.17
C SER A 261 -9.93 9.57 -0.15
N ASP A 262 -9.66 10.87 -0.09
CA ASP A 262 -8.31 11.46 -0.18
C ASP A 262 -7.38 10.93 0.92
N LYS A 263 -7.90 10.80 2.15
CA LYS A 263 -7.13 10.27 3.29
C LYS A 263 -6.91 8.76 3.17
N PHE A 264 -7.88 8.01 2.65
CA PHE A 264 -7.73 6.57 2.39
C PHE A 264 -6.78 6.29 1.21
N LEU A 265 -6.78 7.14 0.17
CA LEU A 265 -5.76 7.10 -0.87
C LEU A 265 -4.37 7.35 -0.26
N ARG A 266 -4.22 8.42 0.53
CA ARG A 266 -2.96 8.70 1.22
C ARG A 266 -2.48 7.52 2.05
N LEU A 267 -3.36 6.89 2.83
CA LEU A 267 -3.04 5.69 3.59
C LEU A 267 -2.57 4.54 2.66
N SER A 268 -3.26 4.32 1.53
CA SER A 268 -2.87 3.30 0.55
C SER A 268 -1.44 3.52 0.04
N LEU A 269 -1.09 4.75 -0.33
CA LEU A 269 0.27 5.10 -0.78
C LEU A 269 1.31 4.92 0.35
N GLN A 270 0.93 5.25 1.59
CA GLN A 270 1.79 5.05 2.76
C GLN A 270 2.00 3.55 3.07
N LEU A 271 1.01 2.69 2.85
CA LEU A 271 1.17 1.23 3.02
C LEU A 271 2.16 0.66 2.01
N ILE A 272 2.05 1.06 0.73
CA ILE A 272 3.01 0.70 -0.31
C ILE A 272 4.42 1.17 0.08
N SER A 273 4.55 2.44 0.47
CA SER A 273 5.82 3.03 0.89
C SER A 273 6.44 2.31 2.09
N ARG A 274 5.66 1.94 3.10
CA ARG A 274 6.14 1.16 4.27
C ARG A 274 6.73 -0.18 3.85
N TYR A 275 6.02 -0.93 3.01
CA TYR A 275 6.50 -2.21 2.50
C TYR A 275 7.80 -2.04 1.69
N THR A 276 7.87 -1.05 0.80
CA THR A 276 9.07 -0.75 0.01
C THR A 276 10.25 -0.34 0.88
N ILE A 277 10.04 0.48 1.91
CA ILE A 277 11.10 0.89 2.85
C ILE A 277 11.60 -0.31 3.64
N TRP A 278 10.69 -1.13 4.20
CA TRP A 278 11.05 -2.35 4.91
C TRP A 278 11.90 -3.30 4.06
N LEU A 279 11.50 -3.49 2.79
CA LEU A 279 12.23 -4.34 1.86
C LEU A 279 13.61 -3.75 1.51
N SER A 280 13.67 -2.45 1.19
CA SER A 280 14.93 -1.79 0.84
C SER A 280 15.93 -1.78 2.01
N SER A 281 15.46 -1.52 3.24
CA SER A 281 16.28 -1.60 4.45
C SER A 281 16.82 -3.01 4.69
N GLY A 282 16.01 -4.05 4.50
CA GLY A 282 16.46 -5.44 4.60
C GLY A 282 17.53 -5.80 3.56
N LEU A 283 17.31 -5.43 2.30
CA LEU A 283 18.28 -5.65 1.22
C LEU A 283 19.60 -4.92 1.48
N ALA A 284 19.53 -3.66 1.95
CA ALA A 284 20.71 -2.88 2.30
C ALA A 284 21.52 -3.52 3.44
N ALA A 285 20.87 -4.01 4.50
CA ALA A 285 21.56 -4.69 5.59
C ALA A 285 22.22 -6.00 5.14
N ARG A 286 21.57 -6.76 4.26
CA ARG A 286 22.14 -7.98 3.69
C ARG A 286 23.40 -7.70 2.89
N ASN A 287 23.36 -6.67 2.04
CA ASN A 287 24.51 -6.24 1.23
C ASN A 287 25.65 -5.66 2.10
N ALA A 288 25.33 -4.94 3.17
CA ALA A 288 26.31 -4.34 4.07
C ALA A 288 27.02 -5.36 4.98
N SER A 289 26.39 -6.51 5.27
CA SER A 289 27.00 -7.57 6.09
C SER A 289 28.29 -8.16 5.51
N ASP A 290 28.60 -7.89 4.24
CA ASP A 290 29.85 -8.25 3.57
C ASP A 290 30.98 -7.22 3.76
N GLY A 291 30.78 -6.10 4.47
CA GLY A 291 31.79 -5.05 4.64
C GLY A 291 31.60 -4.10 5.84
N SER A 292 32.03 -4.54 7.01
CA SER A 292 32.19 -3.76 8.27
C SER A 292 30.92 -3.17 8.91
N SER A 293 30.90 -3.27 10.24
CA SER A 293 29.82 -2.90 11.14
C SER A 293 29.75 -1.40 11.44
N SER A 294 28.77 -0.69 10.88
CA SER A 294 28.17 0.49 11.53
C SER A 294 26.98 1.07 10.75
N SER A 295 25.75 0.66 11.11
CA SER A 295 24.55 1.52 11.11
C SER A 295 23.34 0.77 11.67
N PRO A 296 22.32 1.50 12.15
CA PRO A 296 21.59 1.17 13.36
C PRO A 296 20.68 -0.04 13.19
N ALA A 297 20.36 -0.64 14.34
CA ALA A 297 19.40 -1.72 14.49
C ALA A 297 18.17 -1.55 13.56
N ASP A 298 17.67 -2.70 13.11
CA ASP A 298 16.32 -2.93 12.56
C ASP A 298 16.18 -3.16 11.04
N PRO A 299 17.00 -4.07 10.44
CA PRO A 299 16.31 -5.18 9.77
C PRO A 299 17.08 -6.51 9.88
N GLU A 300 16.99 -7.17 11.03
CA GLU A 300 17.54 -8.52 11.24
C GLU A 300 16.90 -9.60 10.35
N TRP A 301 15.71 -9.31 9.80
CA TRP A 301 14.97 -10.28 8.99
C TRP A 301 15.79 -10.76 7.79
N ALA A 302 16.45 -9.85 7.06
CA ALA A 302 17.15 -10.21 5.83
C ALA A 302 18.45 -10.99 6.10
N LEU A 303 19.03 -10.84 7.31
CA LEU A 303 20.23 -11.56 7.72
C LEU A 303 19.92 -13.00 8.16
N SER A 304 18.76 -13.20 8.79
CA SER A 304 18.30 -14.50 9.31
C SER A 304 17.68 -15.39 8.24
N VAL A 305 17.20 -14.82 7.14
CA VAL A 305 16.55 -15.56 6.05
C VAL A 305 17.59 -16.28 5.15
N PRO A 306 17.43 -17.59 4.89
CA PRO A 306 18.23 -18.32 3.91
C PRO A 306 18.15 -17.68 2.52
N VAL A 307 19.24 -17.73 1.75
CA VAL A 307 19.25 -17.09 0.42
C VAL A 307 18.23 -17.73 -0.53
N GLU A 308 17.96 -19.02 -0.35
CA GLU A 308 16.98 -19.77 -1.12
C GLU A 308 15.54 -19.27 -0.86
N ASP A 309 15.26 -18.63 0.28
CA ASP A 309 13.96 -18.02 0.60
C ASP A 309 13.78 -16.63 -0.03
N PHE A 310 14.83 -15.98 -0.55
CA PHE A 310 14.70 -14.74 -1.34
C PHE A 310 13.96 -14.99 -2.66
N ILE A 311 13.83 -16.24 -3.10
CA ILE A 311 12.93 -16.61 -4.21
C ILE A 311 11.48 -16.27 -3.87
N TYR A 312 11.03 -16.51 -2.64
CA TYR A 312 9.68 -16.14 -2.21
C TYR A 312 9.50 -14.62 -2.16
N VAL A 313 10.53 -13.90 -1.72
CA VAL A 313 10.53 -12.43 -1.71
C VAL A 313 10.39 -11.91 -3.15
N MET A 314 11.20 -12.41 -4.09
CA MET A 314 11.12 -12.04 -5.51
C MET A 314 9.73 -12.36 -6.10
N HIS A 315 9.19 -13.54 -5.79
CA HIS A 315 7.88 -13.98 -6.26
C HIS A 315 6.77 -13.03 -5.81
N ASP A 316 6.70 -12.78 -4.50
CA ASP A 316 5.69 -11.93 -3.91
C ASP A 316 5.78 -10.47 -4.36
N VAL A 317 7.00 -9.93 -4.45
CA VAL A 317 7.20 -8.55 -4.92
C VAL A 317 6.69 -8.39 -6.36
N ASN A 318 6.99 -9.34 -7.24
CA ASN A 318 6.43 -9.35 -8.59
C ASN A 318 4.90 -9.45 -8.60
N ALA A 319 4.32 -10.28 -7.72
CA ALA A 319 2.86 -10.42 -7.61
C ALA A 319 2.20 -9.13 -7.09
N VAL A 320 2.78 -8.47 -6.08
CA VAL A 320 2.33 -7.16 -5.57
C VAL A 320 2.44 -6.09 -6.66
N ILE A 321 3.55 -6.03 -7.39
CA ILE A 321 3.72 -5.11 -8.53
C ILE A 321 2.64 -5.37 -9.59
N GLY A 322 2.33 -6.63 -9.87
CA GLY A 322 1.27 -7.02 -10.80
C GLY A 322 -0.12 -6.54 -10.36
N GLU A 323 -0.48 -6.78 -9.09
CA GLU A 323 -1.77 -6.35 -8.53
C GLU A 323 -1.94 -4.82 -8.51
N LEU A 324 -0.84 -4.09 -8.34
CA LEU A 324 -0.82 -2.61 -8.31
C LEU A 324 -0.49 -1.98 -9.67
N SER A 325 -0.33 -2.79 -10.72
CA SER A 325 -0.10 -2.32 -12.08
C SER A 325 -1.35 -1.67 -12.69
N GLU A 326 -1.19 -1.03 -13.84
CA GLU A 326 -2.31 -0.42 -14.57
C GLU A 326 -3.43 -1.42 -14.92
N SER A 327 -3.07 -2.68 -15.19
CA SER A 327 -4.00 -3.78 -15.46
C SER A 327 -4.35 -4.60 -14.20
N GLY A 328 -3.88 -4.21 -13.03
CA GLY A 328 -4.10 -4.92 -11.78
C GLY A 328 -5.49 -4.68 -11.19
N ASP A 329 -6.01 -5.68 -10.47
CA ASP A 329 -7.38 -5.63 -9.94
C ASP A 329 -7.57 -4.51 -8.91
N PHE A 330 -6.53 -4.17 -8.12
CA PHE A 330 -6.61 -3.10 -7.14
C PHE A 330 -6.90 -1.74 -7.77
N VAL A 331 -6.14 -1.37 -8.80
CA VAL A 331 -6.34 -0.10 -9.52
C VAL A 331 -7.71 -0.07 -10.19
N GLY A 332 -8.16 -1.19 -10.77
CA GLY A 332 -9.49 -1.34 -11.34
C GLY A 332 -10.61 -1.09 -10.31
N ARG A 333 -10.52 -1.71 -9.13
CA ARG A 333 -11.50 -1.56 -8.04
C ARG A 333 -11.58 -0.11 -7.53
N VAL A 334 -10.43 0.53 -7.29
CA VAL A 334 -10.40 1.94 -6.83
C VAL A 334 -11.05 2.86 -7.86
N ASN A 335 -10.76 2.67 -9.15
CA ASN A 335 -11.39 3.45 -10.22
C ASN A 335 -12.91 3.23 -10.30
N GLN A 336 -13.37 1.99 -10.12
CA GLN A 336 -14.80 1.67 -10.11
C GLN A 336 -15.54 2.38 -8.97
N LEU A 337 -14.96 2.38 -7.76
CA LEU A 337 -15.54 3.06 -6.60
C LEU A 337 -15.60 4.58 -6.75
N LEU A 338 -14.65 5.15 -7.49
CA LEU A 338 -14.57 6.59 -7.77
C LEU A 338 -15.22 6.98 -9.11
N ALA A 339 -15.96 6.09 -9.76
CA ALA A 339 -16.48 6.31 -11.12
C ALA A 339 -17.40 7.55 -11.26
N SER A 340 -17.97 8.04 -10.16
CA SER A 340 -18.76 9.27 -10.13
C SER A 340 -17.91 10.56 -10.12
N CYS A 341 -16.60 10.44 -9.88
CA CYS A 341 -15.68 11.57 -9.85
C CYS A 341 -15.29 12.03 -11.28
N PRO A 342 -14.84 13.29 -11.45
CA PRO A 342 -14.28 13.76 -12.72
C PRO A 342 -13.10 12.90 -13.20
N ILE A 343 -12.93 12.81 -14.52
CA ILE A 343 -11.90 11.96 -15.13
C ILE A 343 -10.47 12.38 -14.76
N GLU A 344 -10.29 13.67 -14.48
CA GLU A 344 -9.04 14.25 -14.00
C GLU A 344 -8.67 13.66 -12.62
N VAL A 345 -9.66 13.52 -11.73
CA VAL A 345 -9.46 12.93 -10.40
C VAL A 345 -9.10 11.45 -10.54
N LEU A 346 -9.83 10.69 -11.36
CA LEU A 346 -9.53 9.28 -11.63
C LEU A 346 -8.10 9.09 -12.18
N THR A 347 -7.70 9.96 -13.10
CA THR A 347 -6.35 9.94 -13.68
C THR A 347 -5.28 10.21 -12.63
N LEU A 348 -5.47 11.21 -11.76
CA LEU A 348 -4.53 11.54 -10.69
C LEU A 348 -4.41 10.42 -9.65
N VAL A 349 -5.54 9.82 -9.26
CA VAL A 349 -5.56 8.69 -8.31
C VAL A 349 -4.77 7.51 -8.88
N LYS A 350 -5.07 7.14 -10.13
CA LYS A 350 -4.36 6.07 -10.84
C LYS A 350 -2.86 6.36 -10.93
N GLN A 351 -2.47 7.54 -11.39
CA GLN A 351 -1.06 7.93 -11.50
C GLN A 351 -0.35 7.91 -10.14
N SER A 352 -1.01 8.34 -9.07
CA SER A 352 -0.44 8.32 -7.72
C SER A 352 -0.12 6.90 -7.26
N ILE A 353 -1.02 5.94 -7.51
CA ILE A 353 -0.80 4.52 -7.18
C ILE A 353 0.37 3.96 -8.02
N LEU A 354 0.37 4.20 -9.34
CA LEU A 354 1.44 3.71 -10.22
C LEU A 354 2.81 4.28 -9.81
N GLN A 355 2.89 5.58 -9.50
CA GLN A 355 4.11 6.22 -9.01
C GLN A 355 4.60 5.65 -7.68
N ALA A 356 3.68 5.29 -6.76
CA ALA A 356 4.07 4.67 -5.49
C ALA A 356 4.68 3.27 -5.66
N VAL A 357 4.41 2.58 -6.76
CA VAL A 357 4.93 1.24 -7.06
C VAL A 357 6.30 1.28 -7.74
N GLU A 358 6.67 2.38 -8.41
CA GLU A 358 7.97 2.48 -9.11
C GLU A 358 9.18 2.18 -8.21
N PRO A 359 9.30 2.74 -6.99
CA PRO A 359 10.41 2.41 -6.11
C PRO A 359 10.45 0.93 -5.70
N LEU A 360 9.30 0.23 -5.69
CA LEU A 360 9.24 -1.20 -5.42
C LEU A 360 9.79 -2.02 -6.61
N LYS A 361 9.49 -1.59 -7.85
CA LYS A 361 10.05 -2.21 -9.07
C LYS A 361 11.57 -2.07 -9.12
N GLU A 362 12.10 -0.93 -8.70
CA GLU A 362 13.54 -0.65 -8.63
C GLU A 362 14.30 -1.56 -7.65
N LEU A 363 13.59 -2.24 -6.72
CA LEU A 363 14.21 -3.19 -5.80
C LEU A 363 14.37 -4.60 -6.39
N LEU A 364 13.66 -4.97 -7.48
CA LEU A 364 13.77 -6.29 -8.08
C LEU A 364 15.22 -6.68 -8.46
N PRO A 365 16.01 -5.81 -9.12
CA PRO A 365 17.42 -6.11 -9.39
C PRO A 365 18.23 -6.33 -8.11
N SER A 366 17.96 -5.56 -7.04
CA SER A 366 18.67 -5.71 -5.76
C SER A 366 18.38 -7.04 -5.08
N ILE A 367 17.13 -7.55 -5.15
CA ILE A 367 16.79 -8.89 -4.66
C ILE A 367 17.55 -9.96 -5.45
N MET A 368 17.63 -9.80 -6.78
CA MET A 368 18.38 -10.70 -7.66
C MET A 368 19.87 -10.69 -7.32
N ASP A 369 20.45 -9.51 -7.12
CA ASP A 369 21.87 -9.35 -6.78
C ASP A 369 22.24 -9.99 -5.44
N VAL A 370 21.35 -9.99 -4.45
CA VAL A 370 21.55 -10.72 -3.19
C VAL A 370 21.69 -12.23 -3.45
N MET A 371 20.79 -12.81 -4.26
CA MET A 371 20.85 -14.23 -4.60
C MET A 371 22.14 -14.57 -5.36
N ILE A 372 22.45 -13.77 -6.39
CA ILE A 372 23.68 -13.93 -7.18
C ILE A 372 24.93 -13.80 -6.29
N GLY A 373 24.97 -12.79 -5.42
CA GLY A 373 26.12 -12.51 -4.56
C GLY A 373 26.50 -13.68 -3.66
N VAL A 374 25.51 -14.33 -3.04
CA VAL A 374 25.76 -15.51 -2.18
C VAL A 374 26.22 -16.71 -3.02
N ILE A 375 25.64 -16.94 -4.20
CA ILE A 375 26.06 -18.02 -5.11
C ILE A 375 27.52 -17.81 -5.54
N VAL A 376 27.88 -16.58 -5.95
CA VAL A 376 29.24 -16.20 -6.33
C VAL A 376 30.19 -16.39 -5.16
N LYS A 377 29.82 -15.94 -3.96
CA LYS A 377 30.64 -16.11 -2.74
C LYS A 377 30.94 -17.57 -2.44
N ARG A 378 29.93 -18.45 -2.51
CA ARG A 378 30.11 -19.90 -2.35
C ARG A 378 31.04 -20.49 -3.42
N SER A 379 30.89 -20.05 -4.68
CA SER A 379 31.70 -20.50 -5.82
C SER A 379 33.17 -20.04 -5.71
N ASN A 380 33.39 -18.85 -5.14
CA ASN A 380 34.73 -18.30 -4.93
C ASN A 380 35.56 -19.09 -3.90
N GLU A 381 34.93 -19.84 -3.00
CA GLU A 381 35.65 -20.72 -2.07
C GLU A 381 36.41 -21.83 -2.83
N ASP A 382 35.80 -22.41 -3.86
CA ASP A 382 36.47 -23.41 -4.71
C ASP A 382 37.59 -22.77 -5.55
N LEU A 383 37.39 -21.56 -6.06
CA LEU A 383 38.40 -20.83 -6.84
C LEU A 383 39.70 -20.57 -6.05
N LYS A 384 39.66 -20.48 -4.71
CA LYS A 384 40.87 -20.29 -3.88
C LYS A 384 41.90 -21.39 -4.08
N HIS A 385 41.48 -22.61 -4.44
CA HIS A 385 42.36 -23.75 -4.69
C HIS A 385 43.26 -23.58 -5.93
N LEU A 386 42.91 -22.65 -6.84
CA LEU A 386 43.73 -22.32 -8.02
C LEU A 386 45.17 -21.94 -7.65
N LYS A 387 45.38 -21.27 -6.51
CA LYS A 387 46.74 -20.87 -6.05
C LYS A 387 47.66 -22.09 -5.83
N GLY A 388 47.10 -23.28 -5.61
CA GLY A 388 47.85 -24.53 -5.46
C GLY A 388 48.49 -25.03 -6.77
N ILE A 389 48.02 -24.58 -7.94
CA ILE A 389 48.58 -24.98 -9.25
C ILE A 389 50.05 -24.58 -9.35
N THR A 390 50.39 -23.36 -8.92
CA THR A 390 51.77 -22.86 -8.95
C THR A 390 52.70 -23.75 -8.12
N ALA A 391 52.27 -24.20 -6.95
CA ALA A 391 53.08 -25.09 -6.11
C ALA A 391 53.23 -26.50 -6.72
N THR A 392 52.21 -26.96 -7.43
CA THR A 392 52.16 -28.32 -8.00
C THR A 392 53.12 -28.50 -9.18
N TYR A 393 53.27 -27.47 -10.03
CA TYR A 393 54.04 -27.60 -11.27
C TYR A 393 55.41 -26.91 -11.26
N ARG A 394 55.65 -26.00 -10.31
CA ARG A 394 56.96 -25.35 -10.15
C ARG A 394 58.03 -26.35 -9.73
N MET A 395 59.16 -26.37 -10.45
CA MET A 395 60.30 -27.27 -10.19
C MET A 395 59.94 -28.76 -10.22
N THR A 396 58.94 -29.16 -11.03
CA THR A 396 58.55 -30.57 -11.22
C THR A 396 58.66 -31.01 -12.67
N ASN A 397 58.88 -32.30 -12.91
CA ASN A 397 58.86 -32.89 -14.26
C ASN A 397 57.47 -33.41 -14.69
N LYS A 398 56.42 -33.16 -13.88
CA LYS A 398 55.06 -33.61 -14.19
C LYS A 398 54.42 -32.69 -15.24
N LEU A 399 53.81 -33.28 -16.27
CA LEU A 399 53.02 -32.56 -17.26
C LEU A 399 51.51 -32.68 -16.95
N PRO A 400 50.74 -31.59 -17.07
CA PRO A 400 49.28 -31.63 -16.95
C PRO A 400 48.64 -32.52 -18.02
N VAL A 401 47.72 -33.40 -17.61
CA VAL A 401 46.98 -34.30 -18.52
C VAL A 401 45.46 -34.29 -18.30
N ARG A 402 45.00 -33.74 -17.18
CA ARG A 402 43.59 -33.61 -16.81
C ARG A 402 43.36 -32.26 -16.15
N HIS A 403 42.12 -31.78 -16.18
CA HIS A 403 41.73 -30.60 -15.43
C HIS A 403 41.86 -30.83 -13.91
N SER A 404 42.00 -29.74 -13.17
CA SER A 404 42.11 -29.72 -11.73
C SER A 404 40.79 -30.15 -11.06
N PRO A 405 40.82 -30.83 -9.89
CA PRO A 405 39.61 -31.28 -9.21
C PRO A 405 38.66 -30.16 -8.76
N TYR A 406 39.19 -28.96 -8.45
CA TYR A 406 38.35 -27.86 -7.97
C TYR A 406 37.41 -27.31 -9.05
N VAL A 407 37.68 -27.55 -10.34
CA VAL A 407 36.90 -27.00 -11.47
C VAL A 407 35.45 -27.47 -11.44
N SER A 408 35.19 -28.71 -11.01
CA SER A 408 33.83 -29.22 -10.86
C SER A 408 33.07 -28.55 -9.70
N GLY A 409 33.77 -27.99 -8.72
CA GLY A 409 33.19 -27.27 -7.59
C GLY A 409 32.70 -25.86 -7.96
N ILE A 410 33.37 -25.19 -8.90
CA ILE A 410 33.13 -23.77 -9.23
C ILE A 410 31.65 -23.46 -9.51
N LEU A 411 30.98 -24.27 -10.34
CA LEU A 411 29.57 -24.04 -10.72
C LEU A 411 28.57 -24.87 -9.89
N HIS A 412 29.06 -25.68 -8.95
CA HIS A 412 28.21 -26.53 -8.13
C HIS A 412 27.20 -25.74 -7.28
N PRO A 413 27.57 -24.61 -6.62
CA PRO A 413 26.60 -23.81 -5.85
C PRO A 413 25.44 -23.29 -6.70
N LEU A 414 25.71 -22.83 -7.92
CA LEU A 414 24.67 -22.38 -8.85
C LEU A 414 23.78 -23.54 -9.29
N LYS A 415 24.37 -24.70 -9.59
CA LYS A 415 23.63 -25.91 -9.97
C LYS A 415 22.67 -26.35 -8.86
N VAL A 416 23.16 -26.48 -7.62
CA VAL A 416 22.33 -26.85 -6.46
C VAL A 416 21.22 -25.84 -6.21
N PHE A 417 21.51 -24.55 -6.35
CA PHE A 417 20.49 -23.51 -6.21
C PHE A 417 19.37 -23.66 -7.25
N LEU A 418 19.71 -23.93 -8.51
CA LEU A 418 18.76 -24.09 -9.62
C LEU A 418 17.98 -25.41 -9.59
N GLU A 419 18.55 -26.44 -8.98
CA GLU A 419 17.90 -27.75 -8.76
C GLU A 419 17.02 -27.78 -7.50
N GLY A 420 17.05 -26.71 -6.69
CA GLY A 420 16.28 -26.62 -5.47
C GLY A 420 14.77 -26.51 -5.70
N ASP A 421 13.99 -27.09 -4.77
CA ASP A 421 12.52 -27.16 -4.87
C ASP A 421 11.87 -25.80 -5.08
N ARG A 422 12.45 -24.71 -4.57
CA ARG A 422 11.85 -23.36 -4.57
C ARG A 422 11.92 -22.66 -5.94
N VAL A 423 12.75 -23.15 -6.86
CA VAL A 423 13.04 -22.47 -8.14
C VAL A 423 11.82 -22.35 -9.06
N HIS A 424 10.79 -23.19 -8.87
CA HIS A 424 9.55 -23.10 -9.64
C HIS A 424 8.76 -21.80 -9.42
N TYR A 425 9.04 -21.06 -8.33
CA TYR A 425 8.42 -19.75 -8.07
C TYR A 425 9.06 -18.60 -8.87
N LEU A 426 10.27 -18.78 -9.42
CA LEU A 426 10.90 -17.83 -10.32
C LEU A 426 10.32 -17.95 -11.74
N THR A 427 10.21 -16.82 -12.44
CA THR A 427 9.87 -16.84 -13.87
C THR A 427 11.05 -17.38 -14.70
N GLU A 428 10.81 -17.83 -15.93
CA GLU A 428 11.90 -18.27 -16.82
C GLU A 428 12.89 -17.14 -17.15
N ASP A 429 12.40 -15.90 -17.20
CA ASP A 429 13.24 -14.70 -17.34
C ASP A 429 14.14 -14.51 -16.11
N ASP A 430 13.58 -14.60 -14.90
CA ASP A 430 14.35 -14.50 -13.65
C ASP A 430 15.39 -15.62 -13.52
N LYS A 431 15.03 -16.86 -13.88
CA LYS A 431 16.00 -17.99 -13.91
C LYS A 431 17.13 -17.73 -14.90
N THR A 432 16.84 -17.10 -16.03
CA THR A 432 17.84 -16.75 -17.05
C THR A 432 18.75 -15.63 -16.56
N LYS A 433 18.20 -14.59 -15.95
CA LYS A 433 18.97 -13.50 -15.32
C LYS A 433 19.86 -14.02 -14.18
N LEU A 434 19.33 -14.88 -13.31
CA LEU A 434 20.08 -15.50 -12.22
C LEU A 434 21.25 -16.32 -12.73
N ARG A 435 21.01 -17.17 -13.75
CA ARG A 435 22.05 -17.97 -14.41
C ARG A 435 23.16 -17.10 -14.98
N ARG A 436 22.82 -16.18 -15.90
CA ARG A 436 23.79 -15.31 -16.57
C ARG A 436 24.56 -14.45 -15.56
N GLY A 437 23.85 -13.75 -14.68
CA GLY A 437 24.48 -12.86 -13.70
C GLY A 437 25.41 -13.60 -12.73
N SER A 438 25.09 -14.84 -12.37
CA SER A 438 25.99 -15.69 -11.57
C SER A 438 27.21 -16.13 -12.38
N THR A 439 27.02 -16.67 -13.59
CA THR A 439 28.14 -17.15 -14.41
C THR A 439 29.08 -16.04 -14.83
N ASP A 440 28.57 -14.84 -15.13
CA ASP A 440 29.37 -13.69 -15.52
C ASP A 440 30.28 -13.23 -14.37
N LYS A 441 29.73 -13.06 -13.16
CA LYS A 441 30.49 -12.65 -11.96
C LYS A 441 31.49 -13.73 -11.51
N ILE A 442 31.12 -15.01 -11.55
CA ILE A 442 32.05 -16.13 -11.25
C ILE A 442 33.20 -16.15 -12.26
N THR A 443 32.89 -16.02 -13.55
CA THR A 443 33.90 -16.08 -14.62
C THR A 443 34.84 -14.86 -14.56
N ALA A 444 34.31 -13.67 -14.25
CA ALA A 444 35.13 -12.48 -14.04
C ALA A 444 36.12 -12.68 -12.87
N THR A 445 35.64 -13.22 -11.75
CA THR A 445 36.52 -13.52 -10.60
C THR A 445 37.57 -14.57 -10.97
N TYR A 446 37.17 -15.60 -11.73
CA TYR A 446 38.09 -16.63 -12.21
C TYR A 446 39.16 -16.04 -13.13
N TYR A 447 38.79 -15.14 -14.05
CA TYR A 447 39.71 -14.40 -14.90
C TYR A 447 40.75 -13.62 -14.10
N ASP A 448 40.30 -12.84 -13.12
CA ASP A 448 41.20 -12.01 -12.31
C ASP A 448 42.25 -12.88 -11.59
N MET A 449 41.80 -13.97 -10.96
CA MET A 449 42.69 -14.90 -10.26
C MET A 449 43.67 -15.64 -11.19
N VAL A 450 43.20 -16.08 -12.37
CA VAL A 450 44.06 -16.71 -13.39
C VAL A 450 45.10 -15.73 -13.90
N SER A 451 44.67 -14.52 -14.25
CA SER A 451 45.54 -13.48 -14.79
C SER A 451 46.64 -13.11 -13.79
N GLU A 452 46.31 -13.03 -12.50
CA GLU A 452 47.28 -12.81 -11.42
C GLU A 452 48.33 -13.93 -11.37
N VAL A 453 47.89 -15.19 -11.33
CA VAL A 453 48.79 -16.36 -11.27
C VAL A 453 49.70 -16.41 -12.50
N VAL A 454 49.16 -16.23 -13.70
CA VAL A 454 49.93 -16.24 -14.95
C VAL A 454 50.93 -15.09 -14.99
N ASN A 455 50.53 -13.89 -14.57
CA ASN A 455 51.41 -12.73 -14.51
C ASN A 455 52.57 -12.93 -13.51
N VAL A 456 52.30 -13.51 -12.35
CA VAL A 456 53.33 -13.85 -11.35
C VAL A 456 54.28 -14.92 -11.89
N ALA A 457 53.76 -15.96 -12.55
CA ALA A 457 54.57 -17.01 -13.16
C ALA A 457 55.51 -16.43 -14.24
N ARG A 458 54.96 -15.65 -15.19
CA ARG A 458 55.73 -14.99 -16.27
C ARG A 458 56.81 -14.05 -15.73
N LYS A 459 56.50 -13.24 -14.71
CA LYS A 459 57.48 -12.34 -14.07
C LYS A 459 58.61 -13.15 -13.39
N THR A 460 58.25 -14.21 -12.68
CA THR A 460 59.21 -15.08 -11.99
C THR A 460 60.14 -15.76 -12.99
N GLU A 461 59.61 -16.29 -14.09
CA GLU A 461 60.41 -16.89 -15.16
C GLU A 461 61.35 -15.87 -15.81
N SER A 462 60.86 -14.68 -16.18
CA SER A 462 61.70 -13.65 -16.78
C SER A 462 62.87 -13.24 -15.87
N SER A 463 62.65 -13.27 -14.55
CA SER A 463 63.67 -12.95 -13.54
C SER A 463 64.70 -14.08 -13.42
N LEU A 464 64.26 -15.33 -13.44
CA LEU A 464 65.12 -16.51 -13.46
C LEU A 464 65.95 -16.58 -14.75
N GLN A 465 65.36 -16.26 -15.91
CA GLN A 465 66.08 -16.19 -17.19
C GLN A 465 67.17 -15.11 -17.15
N ARG A 466 66.87 -13.91 -16.63
CA ARG A 466 67.88 -12.84 -16.46
C ARG A 466 69.00 -13.26 -15.51
N LEU A 467 68.67 -13.96 -14.40
CA LEU A 467 69.67 -14.48 -13.46
C LEU A 467 70.57 -15.53 -14.13
N ARG A 468 69.98 -16.48 -14.87
CA ARG A 468 70.73 -17.50 -15.65
C ARG A 468 71.66 -16.86 -16.68
N GLN A 469 71.16 -15.88 -17.44
CA GLN A 469 71.97 -15.11 -18.41
C GLN A 469 73.09 -14.32 -17.73
N GLY A 470 72.84 -13.76 -16.53
CA GLY A 470 73.86 -13.07 -15.74
C GLY A 470 74.95 -14.00 -15.18
N GLN A 471 74.59 -15.23 -14.81
CA GLN A 471 75.53 -16.27 -14.37
C GLN A 471 76.34 -16.84 -15.56
N GLN A 472 75.70 -17.06 -16.72
CA GLN A 472 76.38 -17.49 -17.95
C GLN A 472 77.38 -16.45 -18.49
N LYS A 473 77.15 -15.16 -18.24
CA LYS A 473 78.14 -14.10 -18.56
C LYS A 473 79.37 -14.09 -17.64
N ARG A 474 79.28 -14.67 -16.42
CA ARG A 474 80.40 -14.71 -15.45
C ARG A 474 81.24 -15.99 -15.52
N ILE A 475 80.64 -17.08 -16.00
CA ILE A 475 81.28 -18.38 -16.16
C ILE A 475 81.20 -18.66 -17.65
N GLY A 476 82.27 -18.38 -18.41
CA GLY A 476 82.29 -18.50 -19.87
C GLY A 476 82.00 -19.92 -20.35
N GLY A 477 80.71 -20.27 -20.44
CA GLY A 477 80.19 -21.58 -20.78
C GLY A 477 79.45 -21.56 -22.12
N SER A 478 79.83 -22.49 -22.99
CA SER A 478 79.26 -22.76 -24.30
C SER A 478 77.74 -22.91 -24.27
N THR A 479 77.09 -22.25 -25.23
CA THR A 479 75.70 -22.44 -25.64
C THR A 479 75.58 -23.76 -26.39
N ASP A 480 75.17 -24.83 -25.73
CA ASP A 480 74.45 -25.93 -26.37
C ASP A 480 73.77 -26.80 -25.30
N ALA A 481 72.51 -27.14 -25.55
CA ALA A 481 71.55 -27.91 -24.73
C ALA A 481 70.77 -27.13 -23.65
N SER A 482 69.61 -26.55 -24.02
CA SER A 482 68.35 -26.64 -23.23
C SER A 482 67.13 -25.94 -23.87
N ASP A 483 66.98 -25.91 -25.20
CA ASP A 483 65.83 -25.23 -25.84
C ASP A 483 64.50 -26.04 -25.81
N ASN A 484 64.47 -27.26 -25.28
CA ASN A 484 63.29 -28.15 -25.32
C ASN A 484 62.69 -28.51 -23.95
N ILE A 485 63.06 -27.82 -22.87
CA ILE A 485 62.45 -28.06 -21.55
C ILE A 485 61.27 -27.10 -21.39
N ILE A 486 60.05 -27.63 -21.46
CA ILE A 486 58.80 -26.91 -21.18
C ILE A 486 58.95 -26.14 -19.87
N SER A 487 58.74 -24.82 -19.91
CA SER A 487 58.95 -23.97 -18.75
C SER A 487 57.91 -24.24 -17.66
N ASP A 488 58.22 -23.89 -16.41
CA ASP A 488 57.24 -24.01 -15.34
C ASP A 488 56.01 -23.12 -15.59
N THR A 489 56.18 -21.98 -16.26
CA THR A 489 55.09 -21.11 -16.71
C THR A 489 54.23 -21.80 -17.76
N ASP A 490 54.84 -22.51 -18.71
CA ASP A 490 54.12 -23.24 -19.75
C ASP A 490 53.30 -24.38 -19.12
N LYS A 491 53.86 -25.12 -18.15
CA LYS A 491 53.11 -26.15 -17.39
C LYS A 491 51.92 -25.56 -16.65
N ILE A 492 52.09 -24.40 -16.01
CA ILE A 492 50.99 -23.69 -15.32
C ILE A 492 49.92 -23.26 -16.32
N CYS A 493 50.30 -22.66 -17.45
CA CYS A 493 49.34 -22.27 -18.50
C CYS A 493 48.63 -23.48 -19.11
N MET A 494 49.34 -24.59 -19.32
CA MET A 494 48.76 -25.85 -19.80
C MET A 494 47.72 -26.41 -18.84
N GLN A 495 47.98 -26.42 -17.53
CA GLN A 495 46.99 -26.85 -16.53
C GLN A 495 45.76 -25.94 -16.56
N LEU A 496 45.97 -24.62 -16.52
CA LEU A 496 44.89 -23.65 -16.54
C LEU A 496 44.07 -23.73 -17.84
N PHE A 497 44.70 -24.05 -18.97
CA PHE A 497 44.02 -24.27 -20.24
C PHE A 497 43.07 -25.48 -20.17
N LEU A 498 43.51 -26.61 -19.60
CA LEU A 498 42.64 -27.77 -19.36
C LEU A 498 41.49 -27.41 -18.40
N ASP A 499 41.76 -26.60 -17.38
CA ASP A 499 40.77 -26.18 -16.38
C ASP A 499 39.68 -25.30 -17.00
N ILE A 500 40.03 -24.31 -17.83
CA ILE A 500 39.03 -23.45 -18.48
C ILE A 500 38.23 -24.17 -19.55
N GLN A 501 38.79 -25.20 -20.20
CA GLN A 501 38.05 -26.05 -21.14
C GLN A 501 36.97 -26.84 -20.41
N GLU A 502 37.32 -27.45 -19.28
CA GLU A 502 36.33 -28.16 -18.46
C GLU A 502 35.29 -27.20 -17.86
N TYR A 503 35.71 -26.03 -17.41
CA TYR A 503 34.80 -24.97 -16.97
C TYR A 503 33.78 -24.59 -18.05
N ALA A 504 34.20 -24.46 -19.31
CA ALA A 504 33.27 -24.19 -20.42
C ALA A 504 32.30 -25.34 -20.70
N ARG A 505 32.73 -26.60 -20.54
CA ARG A 505 31.82 -27.75 -20.61
C ARG A 505 30.78 -27.69 -19.50
N ASN A 506 31.19 -27.34 -18.28
CA ASN A 506 30.28 -27.16 -17.16
C ASN A 506 29.29 -26.00 -17.38
N LEU A 507 29.73 -24.86 -17.93
CA LEU A 507 28.84 -23.76 -18.34
C LEU A 507 27.77 -24.23 -19.34
N ARG A 508 28.16 -25.06 -20.31
CA ARG A 508 27.22 -25.61 -21.30
C ARG A 508 26.15 -26.49 -20.66
N THR A 509 26.47 -27.24 -19.59
CA THR A 509 25.44 -28.03 -18.86
C THR A 509 24.38 -27.17 -18.19
N LEU A 510 24.69 -25.90 -17.91
CA LEU A 510 23.74 -24.90 -17.39
C LEU A 510 23.03 -24.11 -18.50
N GLY A 511 23.28 -24.45 -19.77
CA GLY A 511 22.72 -23.77 -20.93
C GLY A 511 23.42 -22.45 -21.30
N ILE A 512 24.65 -22.22 -20.83
CA ILE A 512 25.43 -21.02 -21.14
C ILE A 512 26.55 -21.37 -22.13
N ASP A 513 26.61 -20.67 -23.27
CA ASP A 513 27.78 -20.74 -24.14
C ASP A 513 28.87 -19.84 -23.57
N ALA A 514 29.99 -20.43 -23.16
CA ALA A 514 31.14 -19.70 -22.61
C ALA A 514 31.67 -18.62 -23.57
N ARG A 515 31.44 -18.77 -24.88
CA ARG A 515 31.79 -17.74 -25.88
C ARG A 515 30.95 -16.47 -25.76
N GLU A 516 29.81 -16.48 -25.10
CA GLU A 516 29.01 -15.27 -24.85
C GLU A 516 29.58 -14.42 -23.71
N ILE A 517 30.41 -15.00 -22.85
CA ILE A 517 30.99 -14.33 -21.68
C ILE A 517 32.31 -13.65 -22.05
N GLU A 518 32.38 -12.33 -21.93
CA GLU A 518 33.59 -11.56 -22.28
C GLU A 518 34.81 -11.97 -21.44
N SER A 519 34.64 -12.11 -20.11
CA SER A 519 35.71 -12.53 -19.21
C SER A 519 36.21 -13.95 -19.51
N TYR A 520 35.37 -14.83 -20.07
CA TYR A 520 35.80 -16.14 -20.54
C TYR A 520 36.70 -16.04 -21.78
N ARG A 521 36.39 -15.16 -22.73
CA ARG A 521 37.25 -14.93 -23.90
C ARG A 521 38.63 -14.43 -23.46
N SER A 522 38.66 -13.53 -22.49
CA SER A 522 39.91 -13.03 -21.90
C SER A 522 40.68 -14.13 -21.15
N LEU A 523 39.98 -15.01 -20.42
CA LEU A 523 40.56 -16.22 -19.83
C LEU A 523 41.23 -17.09 -20.89
N TRP A 524 40.52 -17.37 -21.98
CA TRP A 524 41.04 -18.16 -23.09
C TRP A 524 42.32 -17.55 -23.67
N GLN A 525 42.31 -16.26 -23.97
CA GLN A 525 43.50 -15.56 -24.48
C GLN A 525 44.67 -15.57 -23.49
N CYS A 526 44.39 -15.59 -22.19
CA CYS A 526 45.42 -15.57 -21.15
C CYS A 526 46.26 -16.85 -21.12
N VAL A 527 45.62 -18.03 -21.30
CA VAL A 527 46.23 -19.34 -21.05
C VAL A 527 46.30 -20.27 -22.26
N ALA A 528 45.56 -19.98 -23.35
CA ALA A 528 45.59 -20.83 -24.54
C ALA A 528 46.97 -20.81 -25.23
N PRO A 529 47.41 -21.96 -25.79
CA PRO A 529 48.55 -22.02 -26.69
C PRO A 529 48.42 -21.03 -27.86
N LYS A 530 49.53 -20.47 -28.33
CA LYS A 530 49.53 -19.41 -29.37
C LYS A 530 48.77 -19.79 -30.64
N ASP A 531 48.81 -21.07 -31.02
CA ASP A 531 48.11 -21.65 -32.17
C ASP A 531 46.59 -21.80 -31.98
N LYS A 532 46.09 -21.64 -30.74
CA LYS A 532 44.68 -21.82 -30.37
C LYS A 532 44.04 -20.56 -29.79
N GLN A 533 44.76 -19.44 -29.73
CA GLN A 533 44.23 -18.19 -29.15
C GLN A 533 43.09 -17.58 -29.98
N ASP A 534 43.13 -17.77 -31.31
CA ASP A 534 42.16 -17.17 -32.24
C ASP A 534 40.89 -18.02 -32.44
N SER A 535 40.84 -19.24 -31.91
CA SER A 535 39.68 -20.14 -32.04
C SER A 535 39.35 -20.81 -30.71
N ILE A 536 38.21 -20.43 -30.14
CA ILE A 536 37.68 -21.05 -28.92
C ILE A 536 36.96 -22.35 -29.29
N GLN A 537 37.59 -23.49 -29.02
CA GLN A 537 37.04 -24.83 -29.23
C GLN A 537 37.18 -25.68 -27.95
N PHE A 538 36.09 -26.32 -27.54
CA PHE A 538 35.97 -27.04 -26.25
C PHE A 538 35.96 -28.55 -26.41
#